data_AF-A0AB37KCQ1-F1
#
_entry.id   AF-A0AB37KCQ1-F1
#
_cell.length_a   1.000
_cell.length_b   1.000
_cell.length_c   1.000
_cell.angle_alpha   90.00
_cell.angle_beta   90.00
_cell.angle_gamma   90.00
#
_symmetry.space_group_name_H-M   'P 1'
#
loop_
_entity.id
_entity.type
_entity.pdbx_description
1 polymer ?
#
loop_
_entity_poly.entity_id
_entity_poly.type
_entity_poly.pdbx_seq_one_letter_code
_entity_poly.pdbx_strand_id
1 'polypeptide(L)'
;MYILCIRILNSILQEGIQNFDLILDLAISEAVKDIKSKVQVLANLEKNEQTDVIMDKWRFAMLLQLYFKRDQYTNVYEKIAEIGADFNHPKDMDGLIYYFPSTGISIEKSWANYIKEQCKRFGIHCP
;
A
#
# COMPACT_ATOMS: atom_id res chain seq x y z
N MET A 1 -11.90 6.99 -1.10
CA MET A 1 -11.32 7.16 -2.44
C MET A 1 -9.81 7.38 -2.29
N TYR A 2 -9.02 6.32 -2.41
CA TYR A 2 -7.57 6.37 -2.27
C TYR A 2 -6.98 6.84 -3.61
N ILE A 3 -6.89 8.15 -3.82
CA ILE A 3 -6.19 8.71 -4.99
C ILE A 3 -4.70 8.48 -4.76
N LEU A 4 -4.19 7.33 -5.18
CA LEU A 4 -2.76 7.02 -5.10
C LEU A 4 -1.98 8.12 -5.82
N CYS A 5 -0.96 8.66 -5.17
CA CYS A 5 -0.13 9.70 -5.78
C CYS A 5 0.62 9.07 -6.97
N ILE A 6 0.30 9.50 -8.20
CA ILE A 6 0.89 9.00 -9.46
C ILE A 6 2.43 8.93 -9.41
N ARG A 7 3.08 9.81 -8.64
CA ARG A 7 4.53 9.79 -8.42
C ARG A 7 5.05 8.54 -7.71
N ILE A 8 4.31 7.99 -6.75
CA ILE A 8 4.69 6.77 -6.01
C ILE A 8 4.47 5.54 -6.90
N LEU A 9 3.39 5.53 -7.70
CA LEU A 9 3.19 4.50 -8.73
C LEU A 9 4.41 4.39 -9.64
N ASN A 10 4.88 5.51 -10.19
CA ASN A 10 6.01 5.52 -11.13
C ASN A 10 7.34 5.08 -10.51
N SER A 11 7.54 5.22 -9.18
CA SER A 11 8.75 4.72 -8.52
C SER A 11 8.68 3.25 -8.12
N ILE A 12 7.45 2.72 -7.97
CA ILE A 12 7.19 1.36 -7.47
C ILE A 12 7.01 0.37 -8.62
N LEU A 13 6.32 0.82 -9.67
CA LEU A 13 6.08 0.12 -10.91
C LEU A 13 7.26 0.40 -11.84
N GLN A 14 7.96 -0.63 -12.28
CA GLN A 14 9.12 -0.46 -13.17
C GLN A 14 8.70 0.19 -14.49
N GLU A 15 9.57 1.03 -15.05
CA GLU A 15 9.46 1.50 -16.43
C GLU A 15 9.46 0.27 -17.36
N GLY A 16 8.28 -0.10 -17.85
CA GLY A 16 8.11 -1.31 -18.65
C GLY A 16 6.71 -1.92 -18.64
N ILE A 17 5.77 -1.41 -17.82
CA ILE A 17 4.40 -1.93 -17.87
C ILE A 17 3.76 -1.57 -19.22
N GLN A 18 3.52 -2.61 -20.03
CA GLN A 18 2.56 -2.52 -21.12
C GLN A 18 1.19 -2.20 -20.53
N ASN A 19 0.51 -1.18 -21.06
CA ASN A 19 -0.83 -0.73 -20.64
C ASN A 19 -0.89 0.22 -19.43
N PHE A 20 0.04 1.17 -19.32
CA PHE A 20 -0.02 2.27 -18.33
C PHE A 20 -1.38 3.00 -18.32
N ASP A 21 -2.01 3.17 -19.47
CA ASP A 21 -3.35 3.75 -19.60
C ASP A 21 -4.42 2.94 -18.84
N LEU A 22 -4.30 1.60 -18.86
CA LEU A 22 -5.18 0.68 -18.14
C LEU A 22 -4.95 0.75 -16.62
N ILE A 23 -3.73 1.08 -16.19
CA ILE A 23 -3.39 1.34 -14.78
C ILE A 23 -4.04 2.62 -14.29
N LEU A 24 -3.94 3.69 -15.09
CA LEU A 24 -4.61 4.96 -14.79
C LEU A 24 -6.12 4.78 -14.73
N ASP A 25 -6.71 4.09 -15.71
CA ASP A 25 -8.14 3.79 -15.75
C ASP A 25 -8.58 2.96 -14.53
N LEU A 26 -7.83 1.93 -14.12
CA LEU A 26 -8.13 1.17 -12.90
C LEU A 26 -7.99 2.01 -11.62
N ALA A 27 -6.98 2.88 -11.54
CA ALA A 27 -6.74 3.74 -10.39
C ALA A 27 -7.88 4.76 -10.19
N ILE A 28 -8.47 5.26 -11.28
CA ILE A 28 -9.57 6.25 -11.25
C ILE A 28 -10.97 5.63 -11.35
N SER A 29 -11.11 4.39 -11.82
CA SER A 29 -12.40 3.76 -12.08
C SER A 29 -13.16 3.39 -10.81
N GLU A 30 -14.42 3.79 -10.71
CA GLU A 30 -15.34 3.35 -9.64
C GLU A 30 -15.93 1.95 -9.90
N ALA A 31 -15.68 1.36 -11.07
CA ALA A 31 -16.35 0.12 -11.53
C ALA A 31 -15.88 -1.15 -10.81
N VAL A 32 -14.66 -1.15 -10.25
CA VAL A 32 -14.16 -2.24 -9.40
C VAL A 32 -14.21 -1.76 -7.95
N LYS A 33 -15.18 -2.25 -7.18
CA LYS A 33 -15.40 -1.81 -5.79
C LYS A 33 -14.29 -2.23 -4.83
N ASP A 34 -13.58 -3.31 -5.14
CA ASP A 34 -12.55 -3.90 -4.29
C ASP A 34 -11.13 -3.57 -4.79
N ILE A 35 -10.36 -2.90 -3.93
CA ILE A 35 -8.98 -2.45 -4.23
C ILE A 35 -8.08 -3.66 -4.49
N LYS A 36 -8.26 -4.75 -3.75
CA LYS A 36 -7.47 -5.97 -3.92
C LYS A 36 -7.62 -6.52 -5.33
N SER A 37 -8.86 -6.61 -5.83
CA SER A 37 -9.15 -7.04 -7.18
C SER A 37 -8.49 -6.14 -8.24
N LYS A 38 -8.45 -4.81 -8.03
CA LYS A 38 -7.73 -3.90 -8.92
C LYS A 38 -6.22 -4.17 -8.92
N VAL A 39 -5.63 -4.26 -7.73
CA VAL A 39 -4.18 -4.48 -7.59
C VAL A 39 -3.79 -5.83 -8.18
N GLN A 40 -4.62 -6.87 -8.00
CA GLN A 40 -4.40 -8.18 -8.58
C GLN A 40 -4.39 -8.16 -10.11
N VAL A 41 -5.30 -7.38 -10.74
CA VAL A 41 -5.29 -7.20 -12.19
C VAL A 41 -4.00 -6.53 -12.64
N LEU A 42 -3.55 -5.48 -11.94
CA LEU A 42 -2.28 -4.80 -12.23
C LEU A 42 -1.08 -5.74 -12.06
N ALA A 43 -1.08 -6.54 -10.99
CA ALA A 43 -0.04 -7.49 -10.70
C ALA A 43 0.06 -8.60 -11.77
N ASN A 44 -1.05 -9.00 -12.38
CA ASN A 44 -1.07 -9.97 -13.47
C ASN A 44 -0.55 -9.40 -14.81
N LEU A 45 -0.50 -8.07 -14.97
CA LEU A 45 0.01 -7.40 -16.18
C LEU A 45 1.53 -7.20 -16.15
N GLU A 46 2.13 -7.26 -14.97
CA GLU A 46 3.57 -7.19 -14.74
C GLU A 46 4.22 -8.55 -15.03
N LYS A 47 5.06 -8.63 -16.06
CA LYS A 47 5.69 -9.89 -16.48
C LYS A 47 6.95 -10.25 -15.70
N ASN A 48 7.54 -9.28 -15.00
CA ASN A 48 8.90 -9.37 -14.47
C ASN A 48 8.97 -9.53 -12.96
N GLU A 49 7.83 -9.43 -12.27
CA GLU A 49 7.79 -9.45 -10.81
C GLU A 49 6.65 -10.35 -10.32
N GLN A 50 6.88 -11.05 -9.20
CA GLN A 50 5.87 -11.95 -8.65
C GLN A 50 4.69 -11.15 -8.10
N THR A 51 3.48 -11.66 -8.31
CA THR A 51 2.23 -11.04 -7.84
C THR A 51 2.29 -10.60 -6.39
N ASP A 52 2.81 -11.44 -5.49
CA ASP A 52 2.89 -11.13 -4.05
C ASP A 52 3.78 -9.91 -3.76
N VAL A 53 4.86 -9.72 -4.52
CA VAL A 53 5.75 -8.57 -4.38
C VAL A 53 5.06 -7.29 -4.85
N ILE A 54 4.28 -7.38 -5.92
CA ILE A 54 3.48 -6.26 -6.42
C ILE A 54 2.40 -5.89 -5.42
N MET A 55 1.69 -6.88 -4.86
CA MET A 55 0.71 -6.66 -3.78
C MET A 55 1.35 -5.98 -2.56
N ASP A 56 2.53 -6.42 -2.13
CA ASP A 56 3.28 -5.78 -1.04
C ASP A 56 3.64 -4.32 -1.33
N LYS A 57 4.12 -4.05 -2.56
CA LYS A 57 4.44 -2.70 -3.05
C LYS A 57 3.24 -1.76 -3.04
N TRP A 58 2.08 -2.25 -3.49
CA TRP A 58 0.84 -1.49 -3.48
C TRP A 58 0.33 -1.20 -2.07
N ARG A 59 0.38 -2.20 -1.19
CA ARG A 59 0.06 -2.02 0.24
C ARG A 59 0.97 -0.97 0.87
N PHE A 60 2.27 -1.05 0.62
CA PHE A 60 3.24 -0.06 1.06
C PHE A 60 2.91 1.34 0.54
N ALA A 61 2.58 1.48 -0.75
CA ALA A 61 2.20 2.77 -1.33
C ALA A 61 0.99 3.41 -0.64
N MET A 62 -0.04 2.60 -0.34
CA MET A 62 -1.24 3.05 0.36
C MET A 62 -0.92 3.48 1.80
N LEU A 63 -0.14 2.68 2.53
CA LEU A 63 0.25 2.97 3.90
C LEU A 63 1.18 4.19 3.99
N LEU A 64 2.11 4.35 3.04
CA LEU A 64 2.99 5.51 2.95
C LEU A 64 2.17 6.79 2.68
N GLN A 65 1.21 6.73 1.76
CA GLN A 65 0.34 7.86 1.50
C GLN A 65 -0.50 8.22 2.73
N LEU A 66 -1.08 7.22 3.39
CA LEU A 66 -1.87 7.42 4.59
C LEU A 66 -1.02 8.06 5.70
N TYR A 67 0.25 7.70 5.81
CA TYR A 67 1.17 8.27 6.79
C TYR A 67 1.38 9.79 6.61
N PHE A 68 1.55 10.26 5.38
CA PHE A 68 1.69 11.70 5.09
C PHE A 68 0.40 12.48 5.28
N LYS A 69 -0.75 11.83 5.09
CA LYS A 69 -2.07 12.46 5.19
C LYS A 69 -2.79 12.14 6.50
N ARG A 70 -2.11 11.51 7.46
CA ARG A 70 -2.75 10.97 8.69
C ARG A 70 -3.55 12.02 9.44
N ASP A 71 -3.07 13.25 9.48
CA ASP A 71 -3.71 14.38 10.19
C ASP A 71 -5.03 14.83 9.54
N GLN A 72 -5.35 14.34 8.33
CA GLN A 72 -6.61 14.61 7.62
C GLN A 72 -7.73 13.64 8.00
N TYR A 73 -7.44 12.59 8.78
CA TYR A 73 -8.40 11.56 9.14
C TYR A 73 -8.74 11.62 10.63
N THR A 74 -10.03 11.56 10.95
CA THR A 74 -10.51 11.49 12.34
C THR A 74 -10.03 10.22 13.04
N ASN A 75 -9.93 9.10 12.31
CA ASN A 75 -9.42 7.83 12.82
C ASN A 75 -8.51 7.15 11.77
N VAL A 76 -7.22 7.49 11.79
CA VAL A 76 -6.25 6.91 10.84
C VAL A 76 -6.01 5.42 11.08
N TYR A 77 -6.12 4.93 12.31
CA TYR A 77 -5.87 3.51 12.62
C TYR A 77 -6.94 2.57 12.06
N GLU A 78 -8.18 3.04 11.97
CA GLU A 78 -9.24 2.33 11.25
C GLU A 78 -8.91 2.21 9.76
N LYS A 79 -8.35 3.26 9.15
CA LYS A 79 -7.87 3.22 7.76
C LYS A 79 -6.71 2.26 7.54
N ILE A 80 -5.81 2.12 8.51
CA ILE A 80 -4.76 1.10 8.47
C ILE A 80 -5.37 -0.31 8.51
N ALA A 81 -6.37 -0.53 9.37
CA ALA A 81 -7.04 -1.82 9.48
C ALA A 81 -7.84 -2.19 8.23
N GLU A 82 -8.52 -1.22 7.60
CA GLU A 82 -9.17 -1.38 6.29
C GLU A 82 -8.17 -1.85 5.22
N ILE A 83 -7.03 -1.16 5.10
CA ILE A 83 -5.96 -1.57 4.19
C ILE A 83 -5.44 -2.98 4.55
N GLY A 84 -5.24 -3.29 5.83
CA GLY A 84 -4.84 -4.63 6.25
C GLY A 84 -5.82 -5.70 5.77
N ALA A 85 -7.13 -5.46 5.91
CA ALA A 85 -8.19 -6.38 5.50
C ALA A 85 -8.21 -6.59 3.98
N ASP A 86 -8.09 -5.51 3.19
CA ASP A 86 -8.01 -5.58 1.72
C ASP A 86 -6.87 -6.49 1.24
N PHE A 87 -5.78 -6.59 2.02
CA PHE A 87 -4.61 -7.41 1.70
C PHE A 87 -4.54 -8.72 2.51
N ASN A 88 -5.66 -9.22 3.05
CA ASN A 88 -5.75 -10.47 3.85
C ASN A 88 -4.90 -10.49 5.14
N HIS A 89 -4.75 -9.34 5.80
CA HIS A 89 -4.00 -9.20 7.07
C HIS A 89 -2.60 -9.83 7.03
N PRO A 90 -1.70 -9.27 6.22
CA PRO A 90 -0.34 -9.80 6.12
C PRO A 90 0.40 -9.61 7.45
N LYS A 91 1.18 -10.62 7.84
CA LYS A 91 1.84 -10.67 9.16
C LYS A 91 2.75 -9.47 9.47
N ASP A 92 3.32 -8.85 8.45
CA ASP A 92 4.17 -7.67 8.61
C ASP A 92 3.39 -6.41 9.04
N MET A 93 2.05 -6.46 9.02
CA MET A 93 1.16 -5.41 9.52
C MET A 93 0.66 -5.65 10.96
N ASP A 94 0.97 -6.77 11.61
CA ASP A 94 0.43 -7.10 12.94
C ASP A 94 0.69 -5.97 13.96
N GLY A 95 1.85 -5.31 13.88
CA GLY A 95 2.20 -4.18 14.76
C GLY A 95 1.49 -2.86 14.44
N LEU A 96 0.74 -2.78 13.34
CA LEU A 96 0.00 -1.60 12.88
C LEU A 96 -1.48 -1.65 13.24
N ILE A 97 -1.98 -2.83 13.61
CA ILE A 97 -3.40 -3.07 13.84
C ILE A 97 -3.72 -2.83 15.32
N TYR A 98 -4.50 -1.79 15.60
CA TYR A 98 -4.71 -1.27 16.97
C TYR A 98 -5.38 -2.25 17.95
N TYR A 99 -6.05 -3.30 17.45
CA TYR A 99 -6.71 -4.32 18.27
C TYR A 99 -5.87 -5.60 18.44
N PHE A 100 -4.68 -5.68 17.84
CA PHE A 100 -3.71 -6.74 18.16
C PHE A 100 -2.92 -6.37 19.42
N PRO A 101 -2.63 -7.33 20.32
CA PRO A 101 -1.91 -7.05 21.56
C PRO A 101 -0.53 -6.47 21.25
N SER A 102 -0.29 -5.23 21.68
CA SER A 102 0.95 -4.53 21.37
C SER A 102 2.13 -5.16 22.12
N THR A 103 3.27 -5.25 21.45
CA THR A 103 4.57 -5.66 22.02
C THR A 103 5.17 -4.60 22.95
N GLY A 104 4.35 -3.68 23.49
CA GLY A 104 4.77 -2.49 24.23
C GLY A 104 5.25 -1.33 23.33
N ILE A 105 5.15 -1.46 22.00
CA ILE A 105 5.49 -0.42 21.03
C ILE A 105 4.20 0.31 20.61
N SER A 106 4.24 1.65 20.52
CA SER A 106 3.10 2.43 20.03
C SER A 106 2.87 2.21 18.54
N ILE A 107 1.63 2.33 18.08
CA ILE A 107 1.28 2.08 16.66
C ILE A 107 2.03 3.04 15.74
N GLU A 108 2.25 4.30 16.16
CA GLU A 108 3.02 5.29 15.40
C GLU A 108 4.45 4.82 15.18
N LYS A 109 5.08 4.26 16.22
CA LYS A 109 6.46 3.75 16.13
C LYS A 109 6.52 2.49 15.28
N SER A 110 5.53 1.60 15.41
CA SER A 110 5.41 0.44 14.52
C SER A 110 5.23 0.86 13.05
N TRP A 111 4.45 1.91 12.79
CA TRP A 111 4.21 2.40 11.43
C TRP A 111 5.43 3.06 10.82
N ALA A 112 6.13 3.90 11.59
CA ALA A 112 7.39 4.48 11.15
C ALA A 112 8.43 3.39 10.84
N ASN A 113 8.52 2.35 11.68
CA ASN A 113 9.40 1.21 11.45
C ASN A 113 9.01 0.44 10.17
N TYR A 114 7.71 0.16 10.00
CA TYR A 114 7.19 -0.49 8.79
C TYR A 114 7.60 0.27 7.53
N ILE A 115 7.37 1.59 7.49
CA ILE A 115 7.75 2.42 6.34
C ILE A 115 9.25 2.29 6.09
N LYS A 116 10.08 2.50 7.12
CA LYS A 116 11.54 2.41 6.99
C LYS A 116 12.02 1.08 6.40
N GLU A 117 11.49 -0.04 6.89
CA GLU A 117 11.86 -1.37 6.40
C GLU A 117 11.41 -1.60 4.95
N GLN A 118 10.20 -1.18 4.57
CA GLN A 118 9.73 -1.32 3.18
C GLN A 118 10.49 -0.40 2.22
N CYS A 119 10.86 0.81 2.65
CA CYS A 119 11.69 1.72 1.86
C CYS A 119 13.06 1.08 1.55
N LYS A 120 13.68 0.45 2.55
CA LYS A 120 14.91 -0.33 2.36
C LYS A 120 14.69 -1.52 1.43
N ARG A 121 13.61 -2.27 1.62
CA ARG A 121 13.26 -3.46 0.81
C ARG A 121 13.09 -3.12 -0.68
N PHE A 122 12.43 -2.01 -0.97
CA PHE A 122 12.10 -1.61 -2.35
C PHE A 122 13.09 -0.59 -2.95
N GLY A 123 14.15 -0.20 -2.22
CA GLY A 123 15.13 0.76 -2.70
C GLY A 123 14.59 2.19 -2.87
N ILE A 124 13.56 2.56 -2.11
CA ILE A 124 12.88 3.85 -2.19
C ILE A 124 13.46 4.79 -1.12
N HIS A 125 13.79 6.02 -1.50
CA HIS A 125 14.13 7.05 -0.54
C HIS A 125 12.87 7.59 0.13
N CYS A 126 12.77 7.38 1.44
CA CYS A 126 11.65 7.84 2.26
C CYS A 126 12.13 8.90 3.26
N PRO A 127 11.23 9.81 3.69
CA PRO A 127 11.59 10.88 4.61
C PRO A 127 11.89 10.40 6.03
#